data_AF-A0A7K0GS64-F1
#
_entry.id   AF-A0A7K0GS64-F1
#
_cell.length_a   1.000
_cell.length_b   1.000
_cell.length_c   1.000
_cell.angle_alpha   90.00
_cell.angle_beta   90.00
_cell.angle_gamma   90.00
#
_symmetry.space_group_name_H-M   'P 1'
#
loop_
_entity.id
_entity.type
_entity.pdbx_description
1 polymer ?
#
loop_
_entity_poly.entity_id
_entity_poly.type
_entity_poly.pdbx_seq_one_letter_code
_entity_poly.pdbx_strand_id
1 'polypeptide(L)'
;MYLIFLIDIHMGRFLSLMLAMCALFFEGFAQRQVQGIARPDLNTGKTNFRSGELRSDTRFSFEDIQFWVGSGSNRAALVIEWHDGTQPDAMVWGYKWDGEASGHDMIVAIAKADPRLVLLTQYTGPMGYTIDGIGYSESTMNIQYNLQEAKDYPRNAFDFDLPIENTLLGQTSVPEHPAEDVAEAIREGLQTGVIYHPLNAEVYGYPSYDYDSWTCDNATHWEAGWYEGYWSYFVREGQASTFSYSGLGATSRKLEDGSWDAWSWNGDMSTMEGTAPGDHFIAATPIDDPTPDPDVPVSYVTLSQSKLSLSVGSYKRLEYTVFPTNATNQTVSWSSSDPRVATVENGMVHAIAAGMARITVKTQDGGYTAECVITVNGNLEGEASFDPQKGILSFQKVANATSYEIRQYRLVSSEKVLEKTYVLDENGDILSEFPNLRSSSQNIDFQLNGLETGVEYLINIQVMNGLDIVGSFEVDNVSIPTGIENISANRPLVLFKDEGWVFRNLQGYAVTVVDMSGHIIAKYHVNSTAEYHYMELPQGIYIVFGDDKDKKVSFKIIIK
;
A
#
# COMPACT_ATOMS: atom_id res chain seq x y z
N MET A 1 1.41 -51.92 -3.05
CA MET A 1 2.03 -51.87 -1.70
C MET A 1 3.01 -50.70 -1.63
N TYR A 2 2.51 -49.49 -1.92
CA TYR A 2 3.28 -48.24 -1.97
C TYR A 2 2.52 -47.08 -1.28
N LEU A 3 1.39 -47.41 -0.64
CA LEU A 3 0.49 -46.47 0.04
C LEU A 3 0.51 -46.63 1.57
N ILE A 4 1.32 -47.56 2.10
CA ILE A 4 1.49 -47.81 3.55
C ILE A 4 2.85 -47.30 4.06
N PHE A 5 3.79 -46.98 3.16
CA PHE A 5 5.12 -46.46 3.52
C PHE A 5 5.21 -44.92 3.58
N LEU A 6 4.14 -44.22 3.20
CA LEU A 6 4.05 -42.74 3.22
C LEU A 6 3.30 -42.20 4.45
N ILE A 7 2.66 -43.07 5.24
CA ILE A 7 1.88 -42.67 6.43
C ILE A 7 2.70 -42.79 7.73
N ASP A 8 3.81 -43.54 7.73
CA ASP A 8 4.63 -43.75 8.94
C ASP A 8 5.74 -42.70 9.17
N ILE A 9 6.09 -41.91 8.14
CA ILE A 9 7.18 -40.91 8.24
C ILE A 9 6.67 -39.56 8.79
N HIS A 10 5.36 -39.30 8.72
CA HIS A 10 4.78 -38.03 9.17
C HIS A 10 4.26 -38.04 10.62
N MET A 11 4.12 -39.20 11.27
CA MET A 11 3.62 -39.28 12.65
C MET A 11 4.73 -39.45 13.71
N GLY A 12 5.88 -40.02 13.31
CA GLY A 12 7.03 -40.18 14.22
C GLY A 12 7.83 -38.90 14.48
N ARG A 13 7.76 -37.89 13.59
CA ARG A 13 8.55 -36.65 13.71
C ARG A 13 7.85 -35.54 14.49
N PHE A 14 6.53 -35.63 14.62
CA PHE A 14 5.73 -34.74 15.48
C PHE A 14 5.88 -35.11 16.96
N LEU A 15 6.02 -36.41 17.26
CA LEU A 15 6.28 -36.89 18.61
C LEU A 15 7.72 -36.59 19.08
N SER A 16 8.69 -36.48 18.16
CA SER A 16 10.08 -36.15 18.51
C SER A 16 10.29 -34.67 18.88
N LEU A 17 9.40 -33.76 18.46
CA LEU A 17 9.43 -32.37 18.95
C LEU A 17 8.84 -32.29 20.37
N MET A 18 7.77 -33.04 20.68
CA MET A 18 7.28 -33.18 22.05
C MET A 18 8.27 -33.90 22.98
N LEU A 19 9.02 -34.90 22.48
CA LEU A 19 10.01 -35.63 23.28
C LEU A 19 11.33 -34.88 23.46
N ALA A 20 11.67 -33.92 22.59
CA ALA A 20 12.82 -33.03 22.79
C ALA A 20 12.62 -32.09 24.01
N MET A 21 11.37 -31.84 24.43
CA MET A 21 11.05 -31.11 25.66
C MET A 21 11.04 -31.97 26.93
N CYS A 22 11.07 -33.31 26.85
CA CYS A 22 11.00 -34.19 28.02
C CYS A 22 12.32 -34.85 28.45
N ALA A 23 13.45 -34.54 27.81
CA ALA A 23 14.69 -35.30 28.02
C ALA A 23 15.96 -34.44 28.24
N LEU A 24 15.87 -33.30 28.92
CA LEU A 24 17.04 -32.61 29.48
C LEU A 24 16.83 -32.31 30.98
N PHE A 25 17.28 -33.30 31.77
CA PHE A 25 17.71 -33.24 33.16
C PHE A 25 16.67 -33.26 34.29
N PHE A 26 16.39 -34.49 34.76
CA PHE A 26 16.31 -34.74 36.20
C PHE A 26 17.71 -34.51 36.82
N GLU A 27 17.79 -33.62 37.82
CA GLU A 27 18.52 -33.87 39.07
C GLU A 27 18.30 -32.72 40.08
N GLY A 28 17.88 -33.08 41.30
CA GLY A 28 18.30 -32.36 42.51
C GLY A 28 17.33 -31.30 43.09
N PHE A 29 16.44 -31.75 43.98
CA PHE A 29 15.94 -30.91 45.07
C PHE A 29 17.11 -30.27 45.83
N ALA A 30 17.13 -28.94 45.95
CA ALA A 30 17.92 -28.26 46.97
C ALA A 30 17.29 -26.92 47.38
N GLN A 31 16.54 -26.98 48.48
CA GLN A 31 16.43 -25.90 49.46
C GLN A 31 17.75 -25.12 49.57
N ARG A 32 17.73 -23.79 49.43
CA ARG A 32 18.80 -22.94 49.96
C ARG A 32 18.28 -21.72 50.68
N GLN A 33 18.18 -21.90 52.00
CA GLN A 33 18.73 -20.93 52.94
C GLN A 33 20.21 -20.66 52.58
N VAL A 34 20.66 -19.41 52.73
CA VAL A 34 22.07 -19.03 52.59
C VAL A 34 22.60 -18.62 53.96
N GLN A 35 23.55 -19.41 54.48
CA GLN A 35 24.36 -19.17 55.70
C GLN A 35 23.63 -19.09 57.05
N GLY A 36 22.49 -19.78 57.22
CA GLY A 36 21.95 -20.08 58.57
C GLY A 36 21.46 -18.88 59.39
N ILE A 37 21.28 -17.69 58.79
CA ILE A 37 20.68 -16.52 59.43
C ILE A 37 19.54 -16.01 58.53
N ALA A 38 18.33 -15.90 59.07
CA ALA A 38 17.21 -15.25 58.40
C ALA A 38 17.53 -13.76 58.20
N ARG A 39 17.43 -13.26 56.97
CA ARG A 39 17.61 -11.85 56.58
C ARG A 39 16.23 -11.18 56.49
N PRO A 40 15.81 -10.37 57.48
CA PRO A 40 14.48 -9.74 57.49
C PRO A 40 14.45 -8.39 56.72
N ASP A 41 15.52 -8.04 56.02
CA ASP A 41 15.76 -6.71 55.44
C ASP A 41 15.42 -6.58 53.94
N LEU A 42 14.98 -7.66 53.28
CA LEU A 42 14.30 -7.57 51.98
C LEU A 42 12.80 -7.33 52.18
N ASN A 43 12.46 -6.17 52.75
CA ASN A 43 11.08 -5.70 52.80
C ASN A 43 10.75 -5.09 51.42
N THR A 44 10.47 -5.96 50.44
CA THR A 44 9.56 -5.57 49.35
C THR A 44 8.22 -5.29 50.02
N GLY A 45 7.63 -4.14 49.75
CA GLY A 45 6.27 -3.82 50.18
C GLY A 45 5.27 -4.72 49.47
N LYS A 46 5.26 -6.02 49.79
CA LYS A 46 4.18 -6.94 49.48
C LYS A 46 3.20 -6.86 50.65
N THR A 47 2.04 -6.29 50.39
CA THR A 47 0.88 -6.51 51.25
C THR A 47 0.61 -8.01 51.30
N ASN A 48 0.74 -8.56 52.51
CA ASN A 48 0.48 -9.96 52.80
C ASN A 48 -0.97 -10.33 52.45
N PHE A 49 -1.19 -11.03 51.34
CA PHE A 49 -2.35 -11.91 51.24
C PHE A 49 -2.07 -13.12 52.12
N ARG A 50 -2.83 -13.24 53.22
CA ARG A 50 -2.80 -14.41 54.08
C ARG A 50 -3.16 -15.64 53.25
N SER A 51 -2.19 -16.54 53.10
CA SER A 51 -2.40 -17.91 52.71
C SER A 51 -3.35 -18.57 53.72
N GLY A 52 -4.63 -18.65 53.38
CA GLY A 52 -5.62 -19.19 54.32
C GLY A 52 -7.08 -18.96 53.99
N GLU A 53 -7.46 -18.89 52.72
CA GLU A 53 -8.83 -19.19 52.28
C GLU A 53 -8.74 -19.76 50.85
N LEU A 54 -8.70 -21.09 50.76
CA LEU A 54 -8.87 -21.79 49.50
C LEU A 54 -10.29 -21.56 49.00
N ARG A 55 -10.38 -21.14 47.72
CA ARG A 55 -11.31 -21.67 46.72
C ARG A 55 -12.79 -21.57 47.09
N SER A 56 -13.34 -20.37 46.91
CA SER A 56 -14.66 -20.20 46.29
C SER A 56 -14.93 -18.70 46.13
N ASP A 57 -14.61 -18.11 44.98
CA ASP A 57 -15.47 -17.00 44.53
C ASP A 57 -16.52 -17.54 43.55
N THR A 58 -17.54 -18.18 44.14
CA THR A 58 -18.76 -18.58 43.45
C THR A 58 -19.69 -17.38 43.20
N ARG A 59 -19.28 -16.13 43.48
CA ARG A 59 -20.20 -14.98 43.42
C ARG A 59 -20.28 -14.35 42.04
N PHE A 60 -19.20 -14.34 41.26
CA PHE A 60 -19.22 -13.78 39.92
C PHE A 60 -19.84 -14.79 38.94
N SER A 61 -20.92 -14.38 38.29
CA SER A 61 -21.77 -15.17 37.42
C SER A 61 -21.99 -14.48 36.07
N PHE A 62 -22.69 -15.13 35.16
CA PHE A 62 -23.14 -14.51 33.91
C PHE A 62 -24.03 -13.28 34.12
N GLU A 63 -24.76 -13.20 35.24
CA GLU A 63 -25.64 -12.07 35.55
C GLU A 63 -24.86 -10.82 35.97
N ASP A 64 -23.59 -10.98 36.37
CA ASP A 64 -22.72 -9.88 36.77
C ASP A 64 -22.02 -9.24 35.56
N ILE A 65 -22.02 -9.91 34.39
CA ILE A 65 -21.43 -9.40 33.16
C ILE A 65 -22.28 -8.24 32.61
N GLN A 66 -21.64 -7.10 32.42
CA GLN A 66 -22.30 -5.87 31.96
C GLN A 66 -22.04 -5.61 30.48
N PHE A 67 -20.84 -5.93 29.97
CA PHE A 67 -20.50 -5.80 28.55
C PHE A 67 -20.75 -7.09 27.80
N TRP A 68 -21.79 -7.10 26.98
CA TRP A 68 -22.14 -8.22 26.09
C TRP A 68 -21.97 -7.85 24.62
N VAL A 69 -21.28 -8.72 23.89
CA VAL A 69 -21.01 -8.57 22.45
C VAL A 69 -21.71 -9.66 21.67
N GLY A 70 -22.17 -9.33 20.46
CA GLY A 70 -22.86 -10.26 19.58
C GLY A 70 -24.32 -10.46 19.94
N SER A 71 -24.94 -11.43 19.29
CA SER A 71 -26.35 -11.74 19.40
C SER A 71 -26.56 -13.23 19.19
N GLY A 72 -27.54 -13.80 19.89
CA GLY A 72 -27.92 -15.18 19.73
C GLY A 72 -28.39 -15.81 21.03
N SER A 73 -28.72 -17.08 20.94
CA SER A 73 -29.25 -17.88 22.04
C SER A 73 -28.15 -18.47 22.93
N ASN A 74 -26.98 -18.77 22.37
CA ASN A 74 -25.83 -19.25 23.13
C ASN A 74 -25.06 -18.08 23.75
N ARG A 75 -24.41 -18.33 24.88
CA ARG A 75 -23.58 -17.35 25.60
C ARG A 75 -22.31 -17.97 26.17
N ALA A 76 -21.24 -17.18 26.22
CA ALA A 76 -19.97 -17.54 26.84
C ALA A 76 -19.35 -16.32 27.51
N ALA A 77 -18.49 -16.56 28.49
CA ALA A 77 -17.73 -15.51 29.17
C ALA A 77 -16.26 -15.61 28.75
N LEU A 78 -15.67 -14.47 28.41
CA LEU A 78 -14.24 -14.32 28.23
C LEU A 78 -13.65 -13.68 29.47
N VAL A 79 -12.62 -14.31 30.04
CA VAL A 79 -11.80 -13.74 31.11
C VAL A 79 -10.41 -13.41 30.56
N ILE A 80 -9.88 -12.23 30.90
CA ILE A 80 -8.50 -11.87 30.60
C ILE A 80 -7.82 -11.47 31.91
N GLU A 81 -6.68 -12.09 32.21
CA GLU A 81 -5.92 -11.85 33.43
C GLU A 81 -4.43 -11.62 33.11
N TRP A 82 -3.92 -10.44 33.47
CA TRP A 82 -2.60 -9.97 33.03
C TRP A 82 -1.48 -10.29 34.02
N HIS A 83 -1.75 -10.47 35.32
CA HIS A 83 -0.72 -10.70 36.35
C HIS A 83 0.39 -9.64 36.39
N ASP A 84 0.10 -8.42 35.93
CA ASP A 84 1.07 -7.32 35.81
C ASP A 84 1.13 -6.45 37.09
N GLY A 85 0.30 -6.76 38.08
CA GLY A 85 0.20 -6.05 39.35
C GLY A 85 -0.65 -4.78 39.30
N THR A 86 -1.28 -4.47 38.15
CA THR A 86 -2.23 -3.38 37.96
C THR A 86 -3.66 -3.87 38.27
N GLN A 87 -4.58 -2.95 38.55
CA GLN A 87 -5.99 -3.27 38.78
C GLN A 87 -6.89 -2.57 37.74
N PRO A 88 -7.97 -3.22 37.27
CA PRO A 88 -8.41 -4.58 37.63
C PRO A 88 -7.56 -5.68 36.98
N ASP A 89 -7.04 -6.62 37.76
CA ASP A 89 -6.10 -7.65 37.26
C ASP A 89 -6.78 -8.69 36.36
N ALA A 90 -8.05 -9.03 36.65
CA ALA A 90 -8.86 -9.98 35.87
C ALA A 90 -10.20 -9.36 35.47
N MET A 91 -10.44 -9.27 34.16
CA MET A 91 -11.62 -8.63 33.58
C MET A 91 -12.48 -9.63 32.78
N VAL A 92 -13.80 -9.38 32.76
CA VAL A 92 -14.79 -10.29 32.14
C VAL A 92 -15.72 -9.58 31.17
N TRP A 93 -15.83 -10.15 29.97
CA TRP A 93 -16.79 -9.78 28.93
C TRP A 93 -17.71 -10.96 28.60
N GLY A 94 -18.88 -10.68 28.07
CA GLY A 94 -19.83 -11.68 27.58
C GLY A 94 -19.91 -11.70 26.06
N TYR A 95 -20.09 -12.87 25.50
CA TYR A 95 -20.28 -13.07 24.06
C TYR A 95 -21.52 -13.91 23.78
N LYS A 96 -22.31 -13.51 22.78
CA LYS A 96 -23.51 -14.22 22.33
C LYS A 96 -23.41 -14.54 20.85
N TRP A 97 -23.84 -15.75 20.49
CA TRP A 97 -23.84 -16.23 19.11
C TRP A 97 -24.97 -17.22 18.86
N ASP A 98 -25.23 -17.48 17.58
CA ASP A 98 -25.99 -18.63 17.10
C ASP A 98 -25.11 -19.46 16.16
N GLY A 99 -25.35 -20.77 16.06
CA GLY A 99 -24.55 -21.68 15.25
C GLY A 99 -23.22 -22.05 15.92
N GLU A 100 -22.14 -22.10 15.13
CA GLU A 100 -20.80 -22.46 15.60
C GLU A 100 -19.96 -21.19 15.81
N ALA A 101 -19.24 -21.14 16.93
CA ALA A 101 -18.23 -20.12 17.21
C ALA A 101 -17.04 -20.76 17.92
N SER A 102 -15.85 -20.21 17.70
CA SER A 102 -14.63 -20.61 18.38
C SER A 102 -14.23 -19.62 19.48
N GLY A 103 -13.33 -20.04 20.37
CA GLY A 103 -12.72 -19.16 21.37
C GLY A 103 -12.02 -17.95 20.74
N HIS A 104 -11.41 -18.14 19.58
CA HIS A 104 -10.79 -17.04 18.83
C HIS A 104 -11.84 -16.04 18.30
N ASP A 105 -12.97 -16.54 17.77
CA ASP A 105 -14.07 -15.67 17.30
C ASP A 105 -14.60 -14.77 18.43
N MET A 106 -14.72 -15.32 19.64
CA MET A 106 -15.18 -14.58 20.82
C MET A 106 -14.23 -13.44 21.18
N ILE A 107 -12.93 -13.71 21.37
CA ILE A 107 -11.98 -12.64 21.76
C ILE A 107 -11.82 -11.58 20.67
N VAL A 108 -11.83 -11.98 19.38
CA VAL A 108 -11.81 -11.04 18.25
C VAL A 108 -13.06 -10.15 18.24
N ALA A 109 -14.25 -10.72 18.46
CA ALA A 109 -15.48 -9.96 18.50
C ALA A 109 -15.49 -8.96 19.66
N ILE A 110 -15.01 -9.38 20.84
CA ILE A 110 -14.93 -8.52 22.03
C ILE A 110 -13.93 -7.38 21.82
N ALA A 111 -12.73 -7.67 21.33
CA ALA A 111 -11.72 -6.65 21.06
C ALA A 111 -12.20 -5.62 20.02
N LYS A 112 -12.96 -6.06 19.01
CA LYS A 112 -13.61 -5.15 18.05
C LYS A 112 -14.70 -4.26 18.65
N ALA A 113 -15.30 -4.67 19.76
CA ALA A 113 -16.44 -3.98 20.37
C ALA A 113 -16.05 -3.07 21.54
N ASP A 114 -15.03 -3.42 22.31
CA ASP A 114 -14.51 -2.60 23.40
C ASP A 114 -13.27 -1.83 22.93
N PRO A 115 -13.36 -0.51 22.65
CA PRO A 115 -12.24 0.27 22.11
C PRO A 115 -11.06 0.42 23.08
N ARG A 116 -11.24 0.00 24.34
CA ARG A 116 -10.19 -0.03 25.35
C ARG A 116 -9.36 -1.30 25.27
N LEU A 117 -9.82 -2.34 24.58
CA LEU A 117 -9.13 -3.62 24.43
C LEU A 117 -8.47 -3.72 23.06
N VAL A 118 -7.19 -4.10 23.02
CA VAL A 118 -6.48 -4.40 21.78
C VAL A 118 -5.90 -5.81 21.85
N LEU A 119 -6.20 -6.60 20.83
CA LEU A 119 -5.74 -7.97 20.67
C LEU A 119 -4.64 -8.04 19.60
N LEU A 120 -3.47 -8.58 19.92
CA LEU A 120 -2.46 -8.98 18.95
C LEU A 120 -2.57 -10.49 18.69
N THR A 121 -2.70 -10.87 17.42
CA THR A 121 -2.89 -12.27 17.01
C THR A 121 -2.20 -12.60 15.70
N GLN A 122 -1.61 -13.79 15.60
CA GLN A 122 -0.89 -14.24 14.41
C GLN A 122 -1.46 -15.55 13.88
N TYR A 123 -1.61 -15.63 12.55
CA TYR A 123 -1.92 -16.89 11.90
C TYR A 123 -0.66 -17.76 11.78
N THR A 124 -0.71 -18.95 12.40
CA THR A 124 0.44 -19.87 12.51
C THR A 124 0.30 -21.12 11.63
N GLY A 125 -0.68 -21.13 10.72
CA GLY A 125 -0.91 -22.23 9.79
C GLY A 125 -1.98 -23.22 10.29
N PRO A 126 -1.76 -24.55 10.23
CA PRO A 126 -2.79 -25.54 10.53
C PRO A 126 -3.38 -25.49 11.94
N MET A 127 -2.67 -24.88 12.90
CA MET A 127 -3.14 -24.71 14.28
C MET A 127 -4.05 -23.48 14.45
N GLY A 128 -4.17 -22.64 13.41
CA GLY A 128 -4.99 -21.44 13.40
C GLY A 128 -4.27 -20.21 13.93
N TYR A 129 -5.02 -19.34 14.60
CA TYR A 129 -4.52 -18.13 15.22
C TYR A 129 -4.04 -18.37 16.65
N THR A 130 -2.88 -17.80 16.96
CA THR A 130 -2.33 -17.65 18.32
C THR A 130 -2.66 -16.28 18.88
N ILE A 131 -2.69 -16.17 20.22
CA ILE A 131 -2.78 -14.87 20.88
C ILE A 131 -1.39 -14.52 21.38
N ASP A 132 -0.90 -13.39 20.90
CA ASP A 132 0.50 -13.02 21.01
C ASP A 132 0.67 -11.91 22.05
N GLY A 133 -0.35 -11.05 22.16
CA GLY A 133 -0.42 -9.96 23.12
C GLY A 133 -1.83 -9.45 23.35
N ILE A 134 -2.09 -8.92 24.55
CA ILE A 134 -3.38 -8.32 24.90
C ILE A 134 -3.13 -7.05 25.70
N GLY A 135 -3.72 -5.94 25.24
CA GLY A 135 -3.68 -4.65 25.91
C GLY A 135 -5.06 -4.17 26.36
N TYR A 136 -5.13 -3.49 27.50
CA TYR A 136 -6.33 -2.78 27.97
C TYR A 136 -6.00 -1.40 28.51
N SER A 137 -6.71 -0.35 28.07
CA SER A 137 -6.51 1.01 28.56
C SER A 137 -7.70 1.92 28.27
N GLU A 138 -8.01 2.83 29.19
CA GLU A 138 -8.97 3.92 29.00
C GLU A 138 -8.47 5.00 28.00
N SER A 139 -7.20 4.93 27.61
CA SER A 139 -6.58 5.83 26.63
C SER A 139 -6.01 5.04 25.45
N THR A 140 -5.86 5.70 24.30
CA THR A 140 -5.27 5.07 23.12
C THR A 140 -3.87 4.55 23.45
N MET A 141 -3.64 3.27 23.18
CA MET A 141 -2.40 2.58 23.45
C MET A 141 -1.31 2.92 22.42
N ASN A 142 -0.09 3.16 22.90
CA ASN A 142 1.11 3.43 22.12
C ASN A 142 1.89 2.13 21.93
N ILE A 143 1.32 1.24 21.11
CA ILE A 143 1.91 -0.07 20.81
C ILE A 143 3.07 0.12 19.83
N GLN A 144 4.19 -0.54 20.12
CA GLN A 144 5.43 -0.48 19.37
C GLN A 144 5.94 -1.89 19.07
N TYR A 145 6.77 -1.99 18.04
CA TYR A 145 7.44 -3.22 17.66
C TYR A 145 8.91 -2.94 17.39
N ASN A 146 9.79 -3.71 18.05
CA ASN A 146 11.23 -3.60 17.92
C ASN A 146 11.76 -4.57 16.87
N LEU A 147 11.77 -4.15 15.60
CA LEU A 147 12.26 -4.97 14.49
C LEU A 147 13.72 -5.42 14.67
N GLN A 148 14.58 -4.59 15.23
CA GLN A 148 15.99 -4.95 15.39
C GLN A 148 16.14 -6.05 16.44
N GLU A 149 15.40 -5.96 17.55
CA GLU A 149 15.35 -7.01 18.56
C GLU A 149 14.80 -8.32 17.97
N ALA A 150 13.71 -8.26 17.20
CA ALA A 150 13.14 -9.44 16.55
C ALA A 150 14.14 -10.12 15.59
N LYS A 151 14.93 -9.34 14.84
CA LYS A 151 15.99 -9.84 13.95
C LYS A 151 17.15 -10.46 14.71
N ASP A 152 17.55 -9.85 15.81
CA ASP A 152 18.71 -10.26 16.59
C ASP A 152 18.37 -11.37 17.60
N TYR A 153 17.08 -11.68 17.79
CA TYR A 153 16.63 -12.61 18.81
C TYR A 153 17.08 -14.05 18.49
N PRO A 154 17.97 -14.66 19.29
CA PRO A 154 18.61 -15.92 18.91
C PRO A 154 17.66 -17.12 18.82
N ARG A 155 16.48 -17.03 19.44
CA ARG A 155 15.45 -18.09 19.40
C ARG A 155 14.41 -17.84 18.32
N ASN A 156 14.40 -16.66 17.69
CA ASN A 156 13.53 -16.40 16.57
C ASN A 156 14.07 -17.17 15.36
N ALA A 157 13.28 -18.13 14.89
CA ALA A 157 13.67 -18.96 13.77
C ALA A 157 13.37 -18.29 12.42
N PHE A 158 12.55 -17.23 12.38
CA PHE A 158 12.12 -16.58 11.15
C PHE A 158 13.22 -15.70 10.55
N ASP A 159 13.54 -15.94 9.27
CA ASP A 159 14.56 -15.17 8.56
C ASP A 159 13.95 -13.88 7.99
N PHE A 160 14.54 -12.73 8.32
CA PHE A 160 14.09 -11.43 7.79
C PHE A 160 14.79 -11.03 6.49
N ASP A 161 15.90 -11.69 6.15
CA ASP A 161 16.77 -11.33 5.04
C ASP A 161 17.20 -12.59 4.27
N LEU A 162 17.53 -12.45 2.99
CA LEU A 162 18.05 -13.55 2.18
C LEU A 162 19.55 -13.79 2.44
N PRO A 163 20.03 -15.04 2.37
CA PRO A 163 19.28 -16.26 2.08
C PRO A 163 18.53 -16.80 3.31
N ILE A 164 17.36 -17.41 3.08
CA ILE A 164 16.63 -18.16 4.11
C ILE A 164 17.49 -19.36 4.52
N GLU A 165 17.95 -19.40 5.77
CA GLU A 165 18.79 -20.46 6.31
C GLU A 165 17.94 -21.62 6.86
N ASN A 166 16.69 -21.35 7.22
CA ASN A 166 15.81 -22.27 7.95
C ASN A 166 14.85 -23.10 7.07
N THR A 167 15.11 -23.29 5.76
CA THR A 167 14.11 -23.77 4.77
C THR A 167 13.35 -25.06 5.14
N LEU A 168 13.86 -25.86 6.07
CA LEU A 168 13.21 -27.07 6.60
C LEU A 168 11.95 -26.77 7.45
N LEU A 169 11.79 -25.54 7.94
CA LEU A 169 10.62 -25.06 8.68
C LEU A 169 9.49 -24.61 7.77
N GLY A 170 9.72 -24.53 6.45
CA GLY A 170 8.70 -24.19 5.47
C GLY A 170 8.58 -22.70 5.17
N GLN A 171 9.49 -21.85 5.66
CA GLN A 171 9.56 -20.46 5.23
C GLN A 171 9.92 -20.41 3.74
N THR A 172 9.18 -19.60 2.98
CA THR A 172 9.25 -19.51 1.52
C THR A 172 9.73 -18.16 1.00
N SER A 173 9.63 -17.12 1.80
CA SER A 173 9.97 -15.73 1.44
C SER A 173 10.35 -14.93 2.69
N VAL A 174 10.90 -13.73 2.47
CA VAL A 174 11.21 -12.74 3.51
C VAL A 174 10.42 -11.45 3.24
N PRO A 175 10.08 -10.66 4.26
CA PRO A 175 9.37 -9.40 4.07
C PRO A 175 10.23 -8.36 3.34
N GLU A 176 9.65 -7.63 2.38
CA GLU A 176 10.36 -6.54 1.67
C GLU A 176 10.47 -5.28 2.55
N HIS A 177 9.41 -4.98 3.31
CA HIS A 177 9.25 -3.76 4.11
C HIS A 177 8.67 -4.07 5.50
N PRO A 178 9.33 -4.90 6.32
CA PRO A 178 8.76 -5.42 7.57
C PRO A 178 8.41 -4.34 8.60
N ALA A 179 9.14 -3.23 8.64
CA ALA A 179 8.85 -2.13 9.56
C ALA A 179 7.55 -1.42 9.16
N GLU A 180 7.36 -1.19 7.86
CA GLU A 180 6.17 -0.57 7.32
C GLU A 180 4.93 -1.46 7.47
N ASP A 181 5.07 -2.76 7.20
CA ASP A 181 4.01 -3.76 7.35
C ASP A 181 3.51 -3.84 8.80
N VAL A 182 4.44 -3.88 9.77
CA VAL A 182 4.09 -3.89 11.20
C VAL A 182 3.48 -2.57 11.64
N ALA A 183 4.01 -1.43 11.18
CA ALA A 183 3.42 -0.13 11.47
C ALA A 183 2.00 0.01 10.90
N GLU A 184 1.72 -0.58 9.73
CA GLU A 184 0.37 -0.65 9.17
C GLU A 184 -0.55 -1.52 10.01
N ALA A 185 -0.12 -2.74 10.39
CA ALA A 185 -0.89 -3.62 11.25
C ALA A 185 -1.23 -2.97 12.60
N ILE A 186 -0.29 -2.24 13.23
CA ILE A 186 -0.55 -1.46 14.46
C ILE A 186 -1.63 -0.41 14.21
N ARG A 187 -1.50 0.39 13.13
CA ARG A 187 -2.47 1.45 12.80
C ARG A 187 -3.88 0.90 12.57
N GLU A 188 -4.00 -0.22 11.86
CA GLU A 188 -5.29 -0.87 11.62
C GLU A 188 -5.85 -1.50 12.89
N GLY A 189 -5.00 -2.16 13.68
CA GLY A 189 -5.42 -2.81 14.91
C GLY A 189 -5.83 -1.84 16.01
N LEU A 190 -5.21 -0.66 16.10
CA LEU A 190 -5.67 0.40 17.01
C LEU A 190 -7.03 1.00 16.59
N GLN A 191 -7.41 0.91 15.32
CA GLN A 191 -8.75 1.33 14.85
C GLN A 191 -9.81 0.25 15.04
N THR A 192 -9.42 -1.01 14.90
CA THR A 192 -10.34 -2.16 14.86
C THR A 192 -10.35 -2.97 16.16
N GLY A 193 -9.47 -2.66 17.11
CA GLY A 193 -9.22 -3.45 18.32
C GLY A 193 -8.41 -4.73 18.08
N VAL A 194 -8.02 -5.07 16.84
CA VAL A 194 -7.30 -6.32 16.53
C VAL A 194 -6.13 -6.08 15.60
N ILE A 195 -4.91 -6.24 16.11
CA ILE A 195 -3.69 -6.27 15.32
C ILE A 195 -3.49 -7.70 14.83
N TYR A 196 -3.64 -7.91 13.51
CA TYR A 196 -3.19 -9.15 12.88
C TYR A 196 -1.70 -9.03 12.57
N HIS A 197 -0.88 -9.90 13.16
CA HIS A 197 0.55 -9.88 12.94
C HIS A 197 0.87 -10.09 11.44
N PRO A 198 1.58 -9.15 10.78
CA PRO A 198 1.75 -9.21 9.33
C PRO A 198 2.74 -10.30 8.90
N LEU A 199 3.71 -10.64 9.76
CA LEU A 199 4.71 -11.69 9.53
C LEU A 199 4.16 -13.11 9.79
N ASN A 200 3.04 -13.44 9.15
CA ASN A 200 2.29 -14.67 9.41
C ASN A 200 2.61 -15.81 8.41
N ALA A 201 2.19 -17.01 8.79
CA ALA A 201 2.46 -18.24 8.03
C ALA A 201 1.77 -18.30 6.66
N GLU A 202 0.69 -17.55 6.44
CA GLU A 202 -0.04 -17.57 5.16
C GLU A 202 0.77 -16.90 4.05
N VAL A 203 1.45 -15.80 4.38
CA VAL A 203 2.25 -15.03 3.42
C VAL A 203 3.64 -15.63 3.26
N TYR A 204 4.28 -16.01 4.38
CA TYR A 204 5.70 -16.38 4.38
C TYR A 204 5.93 -17.89 4.46
N GLY A 205 4.89 -18.71 4.64
CA GLY A 205 4.97 -20.16 4.83
C GLY A 205 5.38 -20.57 6.26
N TYR A 206 5.90 -19.65 7.06
CA TYR A 206 6.26 -19.83 8.45
C TYR A 206 6.00 -18.53 9.23
N PRO A 207 5.44 -18.59 10.45
CA PRO A 207 5.18 -17.39 11.27
C PRO A 207 6.42 -16.95 12.06
N SER A 208 6.47 -15.68 12.46
CA SER A 208 7.65 -15.10 13.11
C SER A 208 7.87 -15.50 14.58
N TYR A 209 6.83 -15.67 15.40
CA TYR A 209 6.96 -15.89 16.86
C TYR A 209 7.84 -14.87 17.59
N ASP A 210 7.87 -13.62 17.12
CA ASP A 210 8.64 -12.49 17.64
C ASP A 210 7.84 -11.62 18.63
N TYR A 211 6.91 -12.24 19.35
CA TYR A 211 5.93 -11.56 20.20
C TYR A 211 6.58 -10.79 21.35
N ASP A 212 7.75 -11.25 21.83
CA ASP A 212 8.52 -10.59 22.88
C ASP A 212 9.06 -9.21 22.43
N SER A 213 9.06 -8.90 21.12
CA SER A 213 9.47 -7.60 20.56
C SER A 213 8.35 -6.56 20.51
N TRP A 214 7.16 -6.87 21.04
CA TRP A 214 6.00 -5.98 21.06
C TRP A 214 5.81 -5.33 22.44
N THR A 215 5.75 -4.01 22.49
CA THR A 215 5.65 -3.26 23.75
C THR A 215 4.53 -2.20 23.70
N CYS A 216 4.11 -1.71 24.86
CA CYS A 216 3.23 -0.55 24.95
C CYS A 216 3.54 0.27 26.21
N ASP A 217 3.80 1.57 26.03
CA ASP A 217 4.36 2.40 27.11
C ASP A 217 3.31 3.08 28.02
N ASN A 218 2.05 3.12 27.59
CA ASN A 218 1.00 3.93 28.24
C ASN A 218 -0.31 3.17 28.50
N ALA A 219 -0.32 1.85 28.34
CA ALA A 219 -1.51 1.05 28.61
C ALA A 219 -1.71 0.88 30.13
N THR A 220 -2.95 0.63 30.54
CA THR A 220 -3.22 0.16 31.91
C THR A 220 -2.70 -1.26 32.07
N HIS A 221 -2.99 -2.09 31.07
CA HIS A 221 -2.47 -3.44 30.94
C HIS A 221 -1.87 -3.62 29.55
N TRP A 222 -0.70 -4.24 29.45
CA TRP A 222 -0.13 -4.72 28.20
C TRP A 222 0.83 -5.86 28.50
N GLU A 223 0.54 -7.03 27.95
CA GLU A 223 1.47 -8.16 27.98
C GLU A 223 1.49 -8.83 26.61
N ALA A 224 2.69 -9.11 26.12
CA ALA A 224 2.94 -9.79 24.86
C ALA A 224 4.21 -10.63 24.97
N GLY A 225 4.24 -11.80 24.35
CA GLY A 225 5.43 -12.64 24.38
C GLY A 225 5.21 -14.08 23.94
N TRP A 226 6.35 -14.76 23.76
CA TRP A 226 6.41 -16.18 23.46
C TRP A 226 7.50 -16.90 24.26
N TYR A 227 8.68 -16.29 24.34
CA TYR A 227 9.87 -16.90 24.93
C TYR A 227 10.27 -16.34 26.29
N GLU A 228 9.89 -15.09 26.58
CA GLU A 228 10.11 -14.43 27.87
C GLU A 228 8.82 -14.36 28.72
N GLY A 229 7.67 -14.59 28.10
CA GLY A 229 6.37 -14.77 28.72
C GLY A 229 5.38 -15.30 27.67
N TYR A 230 4.23 -15.86 28.06
CA TYR A 230 3.22 -16.26 27.08
C TYR A 230 1.80 -16.22 27.65
N TRP A 231 0.83 -16.10 26.74
CA TRP A 231 -0.59 -16.22 27.04
C TRP A 231 -1.02 -17.68 27.05
N SER A 232 -1.54 -18.14 28.19
CA SER A 232 -2.13 -19.48 28.33
C SER A 232 -3.63 -19.44 28.17
N TYR A 233 -4.16 -20.44 27.48
CA TYR A 233 -5.59 -20.60 27.26
C TYR A 233 -6.21 -21.58 28.24
N PHE A 234 -7.15 -21.10 29.05
CA PHE A 234 -7.86 -21.87 30.06
C PHE A 234 -9.33 -21.97 29.75
N VAL A 235 -9.95 -23.07 30.14
CA VAL A 235 -11.39 -23.31 29.97
C VAL A 235 -11.99 -23.85 31.27
N ARG A 236 -13.27 -23.57 31.48
CA ARG A 236 -14.09 -24.23 32.50
C ARG A 236 -15.53 -24.43 32.02
N GLU A 237 -16.16 -25.51 32.46
CA GLU A 237 -17.48 -25.96 31.98
C GLU A 237 -18.66 -25.28 32.69
N GLY A 238 -18.39 -24.43 33.68
CA GLY A 238 -19.42 -23.65 34.36
C GLY A 238 -18.90 -22.85 35.55
N GLN A 239 -19.73 -21.95 36.07
CA GLN A 239 -19.34 -20.98 37.12
C GLN A 239 -18.71 -21.61 38.37
N ALA A 240 -19.16 -22.80 38.79
CA ALA A 240 -18.67 -23.47 40.00
C ALA A 240 -17.44 -24.37 39.76
N SER A 241 -16.96 -24.49 38.51
CA SER A 241 -15.79 -25.31 38.15
C SER A 241 -14.51 -24.48 38.15
N THR A 242 -13.38 -25.15 38.37
CA THR A 242 -12.06 -24.52 38.31
C THR A 242 -11.59 -24.41 36.87
N PHE A 243 -10.86 -23.34 36.54
CA PHE A 243 -10.15 -23.26 35.26
C PHE A 243 -9.14 -24.40 35.13
N SER A 244 -9.11 -24.98 33.93
CA SER A 244 -8.14 -25.99 33.52
C SER A 244 -7.51 -25.58 32.20
N TYR A 245 -6.23 -25.92 32.01
CA TYR A 245 -5.53 -25.63 30.78
C TYR A 245 -6.23 -26.29 29.58
N SER A 246 -6.41 -25.55 28.50
CA SER A 246 -7.08 -26.04 27.30
C SER A 246 -6.16 -26.98 26.51
N GLY A 247 -6.64 -28.19 26.22
CA GLY A 247 -5.98 -29.10 25.28
C GLY A 247 -6.09 -28.69 23.80
N LEU A 248 -6.83 -27.63 23.50
CA LEU A 248 -7.07 -27.11 22.14
C LEU A 248 -6.66 -25.64 22.05
N GLY A 249 -6.10 -25.22 20.91
CA GLY A 249 -5.92 -23.79 20.60
C GLY A 249 -7.26 -23.10 20.38
N ALA A 250 -7.32 -21.78 20.62
CA ALA A 250 -8.58 -21.01 20.60
C ALA A 250 -9.34 -21.07 19.27
N THR A 251 -8.64 -21.21 18.14
CA THR A 251 -9.28 -21.40 16.82
C THR A 251 -9.99 -22.76 16.71
N SER A 252 -9.45 -23.80 17.36
CA SER A 252 -10.03 -25.15 17.36
C SER A 252 -11.00 -25.39 18.52
N ARG A 253 -10.98 -24.53 19.54
CA ARG A 253 -11.90 -24.60 20.67
C ARG A 253 -13.28 -24.12 20.25
N LYS A 254 -14.19 -25.06 20.00
CA LYS A 254 -15.61 -24.78 19.83
C LYS A 254 -16.21 -24.32 21.15
N LEU A 255 -16.93 -23.21 21.10
CA LEU A 255 -17.67 -22.69 22.24
C LEU A 255 -18.96 -23.48 22.45
N GLU A 256 -19.32 -23.63 23.72
CA GLU A 256 -20.54 -24.28 24.16
C GLU A 256 -21.34 -23.28 24.99
N ASP A 257 -22.68 -23.37 24.95
CA ASP A 257 -23.51 -22.47 25.75
C ASP A 257 -23.20 -22.61 27.25
N GLY A 258 -22.94 -21.47 27.89
CA GLY A 258 -22.51 -21.37 29.28
C GLY A 258 -21.01 -21.57 29.51
N SER A 259 -20.19 -21.71 28.46
CA SER A 259 -18.74 -21.90 28.63
C SER A 259 -18.03 -20.65 29.14
N TRP A 260 -16.90 -20.87 29.78
CA TRP A 260 -15.99 -19.84 30.23
C TRP A 260 -14.61 -20.16 29.68
N ASP A 261 -14.06 -19.21 28.95
CA ASP A 261 -12.76 -19.34 28.34
C ASP A 261 -11.93 -18.14 28.80
N ALA A 262 -10.64 -18.37 29.03
CA ALA A 262 -9.78 -17.38 29.66
C ALA A 262 -8.40 -17.34 29.03
N TRP A 263 -7.87 -16.13 28.91
CA TRP A 263 -6.46 -15.89 28.61
C TRP A 263 -5.79 -15.37 29.87
N SER A 264 -4.73 -16.06 30.29
CA SER A 264 -3.98 -15.72 31.49
C SER A 264 -2.50 -15.62 31.14
N TRP A 265 -1.89 -14.48 31.45
CA TRP A 265 -0.48 -14.23 31.17
C TRP A 265 0.42 -15.02 32.11
N ASN A 266 1.56 -15.49 31.57
CA ASN A 266 2.59 -16.18 32.33
C ASN A 266 3.97 -15.61 32.02
N GLY A 267 4.34 -14.51 32.69
CA GLY A 267 5.58 -13.77 32.45
C GLY A 267 6.85 -14.36 33.09
N ASP A 268 6.77 -15.40 33.90
CA ASP A 268 7.96 -16.01 34.54
C ASP A 268 8.36 -17.37 33.92
N MET A 269 7.59 -17.85 32.93
CA MET A 269 7.80 -19.13 32.25
C MET A 269 7.89 -20.33 33.22
N SER A 270 7.37 -20.20 34.45
CA SER A 270 7.64 -21.16 35.54
C SER A 270 6.94 -22.50 35.36
N THR A 271 5.89 -22.55 34.55
CA THR A 271 5.12 -23.75 34.23
C THR A 271 4.95 -23.89 32.71
N MET A 272 4.64 -25.10 32.25
CA MET A 272 4.32 -25.39 30.85
C MET A 272 2.87 -25.08 30.48
N GLU A 273 1.97 -25.03 31.46
CA GLU A 273 0.54 -24.75 31.29
C GLU A 273 0.19 -23.27 31.57
N GLY A 274 1.17 -22.51 32.06
CA GLY A 274 1.01 -21.14 32.53
C GLY A 274 0.38 -21.03 33.92
N THR A 275 -0.05 -19.82 34.24
CA THR A 275 -0.71 -19.49 35.50
C THR A 275 -2.22 -19.45 35.27
N ALA A 276 -2.98 -20.26 36.00
CA ALA A 276 -4.44 -20.27 35.87
C ALA A 276 -5.04 -18.93 36.37
N PRO A 277 -6.15 -18.46 35.77
CA PRO A 277 -6.87 -17.29 36.28
C PRO A 277 -7.26 -17.45 37.75
N GLY A 278 -7.22 -16.36 38.50
CA GLY A 278 -7.70 -16.25 39.86
C GLY A 278 -9.23 -16.28 39.96
N ASP A 279 -9.75 -15.93 41.14
CA ASP A 279 -11.20 -15.94 41.43
C ASP A 279 -11.80 -14.51 41.54
N HIS A 280 -11.00 -13.45 41.43
CA HIS A 280 -11.47 -12.07 41.62
C HIS A 280 -11.70 -11.36 40.29
N PHE A 281 -12.92 -11.48 39.77
CA PHE A 281 -13.30 -10.94 38.47
C PHE A 281 -14.03 -9.60 38.56
N ILE A 282 -13.73 -8.73 37.60
CA ILE A 282 -14.42 -7.45 37.42
C ILE A 282 -15.08 -7.43 36.03
N ALA A 283 -16.38 -7.14 36.00
CA ALA A 283 -17.11 -7.02 34.74
C ALA A 283 -16.62 -5.79 33.97
N ALA A 284 -16.31 -5.97 32.69
CA ALA A 284 -16.17 -4.83 31.80
C ALA A 284 -17.52 -4.11 31.69
N THR A 285 -17.48 -2.79 31.63
CA THR A 285 -18.67 -1.94 31.52
C THR A 285 -18.82 -1.42 30.10
N PRO A 286 -20.03 -1.44 29.51
CA PRO A 286 -20.30 -0.73 28.26
C PRO A 286 -19.99 0.75 28.40
N ILE A 287 -19.53 1.38 27.31
CA ILE A 287 -19.46 2.83 27.23
C ILE A 287 -20.87 3.32 26.87
N ASP A 288 -21.67 3.71 27.87
CA ASP A 288 -22.97 4.35 27.68
C ASP A 288 -22.77 5.72 26.99
N ASP A 289 -23.54 6.08 25.95
CA ASP A 289 -23.56 7.48 25.46
C ASP A 289 -25.00 7.96 25.15
N PRO A 290 -25.43 9.12 25.68
CA PRO A 290 -25.17 10.38 25.00
C PRO A 290 -24.80 11.55 25.95
N THR A 291 -23.54 11.97 25.95
CA THR A 291 -23.10 13.35 26.21
C THR A 291 -22.18 13.79 25.08
N PRO A 292 -22.21 15.08 24.66
CA PRO A 292 -21.35 15.53 23.59
C PRO A 292 -19.89 15.28 23.98
N ASP A 293 -19.24 14.44 23.17
CA ASP A 293 -17.83 14.07 23.15
C ASP A 293 -16.93 15.19 23.71
N PRO A 294 -15.98 14.93 24.62
CA PRO A 294 -14.87 15.86 24.79
C PRO A 294 -14.25 16.11 23.41
N ASP A 295 -14.07 17.38 23.04
CA ASP A 295 -13.53 17.76 21.74
C ASP A 295 -12.22 16.99 21.46
N VAL A 296 -12.28 15.93 20.66
CA VAL A 296 -11.15 15.08 20.28
C VAL A 296 -10.39 15.83 19.18
N PRO A 297 -9.21 16.38 19.48
CA PRO A 297 -8.49 17.21 18.52
C PRO A 297 -7.86 16.33 17.45
N VAL A 298 -7.78 16.87 16.24
CA VAL A 298 -6.97 16.28 15.17
C VAL A 298 -5.51 16.23 15.61
N SER A 299 -4.82 15.13 15.33
CA SER A 299 -3.40 14.92 15.58
C SER A 299 -2.57 14.95 14.31
N TYR A 300 -3.07 14.39 13.21
CA TYR A 300 -2.43 14.44 11.90
C TYR A 300 -3.40 14.04 10.78
N VAL A 301 -2.99 14.24 9.53
CA VAL A 301 -3.71 13.80 8.33
C VAL A 301 -2.75 13.06 7.41
N THR A 302 -3.23 12.02 6.74
CA THR A 302 -2.47 11.26 5.75
C THR A 302 -3.13 11.33 4.37
N LEU A 303 -2.36 11.04 3.34
CA LEU A 303 -2.83 10.85 1.96
C LEU A 303 -2.49 9.43 1.52
N SER A 304 -3.35 8.83 0.70
CA SER A 304 -3.13 7.48 0.19
C SER A 304 -1.89 7.35 -0.70
N GLN A 305 -1.40 8.46 -1.28
CA GLN A 305 -0.20 8.49 -2.12
C GLN A 305 0.57 9.79 -1.91
N SER A 306 1.90 9.71 -1.82
CA SER A 306 2.80 10.88 -1.75
C SER A 306 3.26 11.37 -3.13
N LYS A 307 3.11 10.53 -4.16
CA LYS A 307 3.35 10.85 -5.57
C LYS A 307 2.26 10.23 -6.44
N LEU A 308 1.82 10.96 -7.45
CA LEU A 308 0.82 10.48 -8.39
C LEU A 308 1.14 10.95 -9.82
N SER A 309 1.15 10.00 -10.77
CA SER A 309 1.34 10.30 -12.18
C SER A 309 0.03 10.15 -12.94
N LEU A 310 -0.35 11.18 -13.71
CA LEU A 310 -1.62 11.27 -14.45
C LEU A 310 -1.38 11.71 -15.89
N SER A 311 -2.23 11.30 -16.82
CA SER A 311 -2.25 11.87 -18.17
C SER A 311 -3.08 13.16 -18.21
N VAL A 312 -2.74 14.13 -19.07
CA VAL A 312 -3.56 15.34 -19.27
C VAL A 312 -5.03 14.96 -19.55
N GLY A 313 -5.96 15.64 -18.89
CA GLY A 313 -7.40 15.39 -18.99
C GLY A 313 -7.91 14.24 -18.12
N SER A 314 -7.03 13.42 -17.53
CA SER A 314 -7.42 12.41 -16.56
C SER A 314 -7.67 13.03 -15.17
N TYR A 315 -8.40 12.29 -14.34
CA TYR A 315 -8.64 12.65 -12.95
C TYR A 315 -8.47 11.41 -12.09
N LYS A 316 -8.09 11.62 -10.83
CA LYS A 316 -8.00 10.55 -9.84
C LYS A 316 -8.32 11.08 -8.47
N ARG A 317 -9.02 10.26 -7.69
CA ARG A 317 -9.29 10.53 -6.28
C ARG A 317 -8.05 10.20 -5.45
N LEU A 318 -7.63 11.18 -4.66
CA LEU A 318 -6.60 11.06 -3.66
C LEU A 318 -7.28 10.94 -2.30
N GLU A 319 -7.31 9.74 -1.75
CA GLU A 319 -7.94 9.48 -0.46
C GLU A 319 -7.09 10.08 0.66
N TYR A 320 -7.76 10.52 1.73
CA TYR A 320 -7.14 11.09 2.92
C TYR A 320 -7.82 10.53 4.16
N THR A 321 -7.06 10.47 5.26
CA THR A 321 -7.60 10.08 6.55
C THR A 321 -7.15 11.08 7.59
N VAL A 322 -8.10 11.61 8.36
CA VAL A 322 -7.83 12.49 9.51
C VAL A 322 -7.76 11.62 10.76
N PHE A 323 -6.72 11.81 11.57
CA PHE A 323 -6.51 11.05 12.80
C PHE A 323 -6.62 11.95 14.04
N PRO A 324 -7.19 11.45 15.14
CA PRO A 324 -7.87 10.15 15.23
C PRO A 324 -9.20 10.13 14.42
N THR A 325 -9.68 8.96 14.01
CA THR A 325 -10.88 8.83 13.15
C THR A 325 -12.19 9.23 13.86
N ASN A 326 -12.14 9.41 15.18
CA ASN A 326 -13.19 10.01 16.00
C ASN A 326 -12.91 11.49 16.34
N ALA A 327 -11.96 12.16 15.68
CA ALA A 327 -11.75 13.59 15.89
C ALA A 327 -13.05 14.36 15.64
N THR A 328 -13.38 15.32 16.52
CA THR A 328 -14.64 16.08 16.47
C THR A 328 -14.80 16.84 15.15
N ASN A 329 -13.69 17.38 14.63
CA ASN A 329 -13.66 18.14 13.38
C ASN A 329 -12.68 17.53 12.37
N GLN A 330 -13.18 16.62 11.55
CA GLN A 330 -12.42 16.01 10.45
C GLN A 330 -12.49 16.79 9.13
N THR A 331 -12.98 18.03 9.17
CA THR A 331 -13.08 18.85 7.98
C THR A 331 -11.69 19.18 7.46
N VAL A 332 -11.47 19.00 6.17
CA VAL A 332 -10.22 19.35 5.49
C VAL A 332 -10.47 20.36 4.38
N SER A 333 -9.41 21.08 4.04
CA SER A 333 -9.31 21.95 2.88
C SER A 333 -8.21 21.44 1.96
N TRP A 334 -8.38 21.66 0.67
CA TRP A 334 -7.44 21.22 -0.35
C TRP A 334 -6.88 22.43 -1.10
N SER A 335 -5.62 22.36 -1.48
CA SER A 335 -4.98 23.39 -2.32
C SER A 335 -4.01 22.78 -3.31
N SER A 336 -3.87 23.43 -4.47
CA SER A 336 -2.83 23.12 -5.46
C SER A 336 -1.80 24.24 -5.52
N SER A 337 -0.52 23.88 -5.61
CA SER A 337 0.56 24.84 -5.83
C SER A 337 0.52 25.48 -7.23
N ASP A 338 -0.03 24.79 -8.24
CA ASP A 338 -0.27 25.34 -9.58
C ASP A 338 -1.58 24.78 -10.17
N PRO A 339 -2.71 25.49 -9.98
CA PRO A 339 -4.00 25.12 -10.55
C PRO A 339 -4.03 25.03 -12.08
N ARG A 340 -3.03 25.55 -12.80
CA ARG A 340 -2.95 25.43 -14.26
C ARG A 340 -2.41 24.06 -14.69
N VAL A 341 -1.73 23.33 -13.80
CA VAL A 341 -1.18 21.98 -14.03
C VAL A 341 -2.13 20.94 -13.46
N ALA A 342 -2.52 21.07 -12.19
CA ALA A 342 -3.49 20.18 -11.56
C ALA A 342 -4.40 20.96 -10.60
N THR A 343 -5.70 20.70 -10.65
CA THR A 343 -6.67 21.24 -9.68
C THR A 343 -7.12 20.13 -8.74
N VAL A 344 -7.63 20.51 -7.57
CA VAL A 344 -8.17 19.56 -6.59
C VAL A 344 -9.47 20.11 -6.02
N GLU A 345 -10.49 19.26 -5.95
CA GLU A 345 -11.77 19.57 -5.31
C GLU A 345 -12.23 18.34 -4.53
N ASN A 346 -12.37 18.46 -3.20
CA ASN A 346 -12.78 17.35 -2.31
C ASN A 346 -11.97 16.06 -2.51
N GLY A 347 -10.64 16.18 -2.67
CA GLY A 347 -9.73 15.06 -2.93
C GLY A 347 -9.74 14.53 -4.36
N MET A 348 -10.59 15.05 -5.25
CA MET A 348 -10.54 14.72 -6.68
C MET A 348 -9.52 15.60 -7.39
N VAL A 349 -8.40 15.01 -7.82
CA VAL A 349 -7.35 15.70 -8.57
C VAL A 349 -7.64 15.60 -10.06
N HIS A 350 -7.71 16.75 -10.75
CA HIS A 350 -7.86 16.83 -12.20
C HIS A 350 -6.56 17.31 -12.83
N ALA A 351 -6.03 16.54 -13.78
CA ALA A 351 -4.84 16.89 -14.55
C ALA A 351 -5.21 17.83 -15.70
N ILE A 352 -4.74 19.08 -15.64
CA ILE A 352 -5.10 20.15 -16.58
C ILE A 352 -4.07 20.28 -17.71
N ALA A 353 -2.78 20.34 -17.38
CA ALA A 353 -1.69 20.51 -18.34
C ALA A 353 -0.44 19.78 -17.85
N ALA A 354 0.46 19.43 -18.78
CA ALA A 354 1.69 18.75 -18.43
C ALA A 354 2.56 19.58 -17.48
N GLY A 355 3.21 18.92 -16.53
CA GLY A 355 4.05 19.57 -15.53
C GLY A 355 3.88 18.94 -14.15
N MET A 356 4.43 19.62 -13.14
CA MET A 356 4.37 19.17 -11.75
C MET A 356 3.60 20.17 -10.88
N ALA A 357 2.70 19.66 -10.05
CA ALA A 357 1.98 20.44 -9.05
C ALA A 357 1.93 19.67 -7.72
N ARG A 358 1.91 20.39 -6.61
CA ARG A 358 1.79 19.82 -5.28
C ARG A 358 0.37 20.03 -4.79
N ILE A 359 -0.30 18.93 -4.45
CA ILE A 359 -1.61 18.94 -3.83
C ILE A 359 -1.43 18.78 -2.32
N THR A 360 -1.96 19.72 -1.55
CA THR A 360 -1.90 19.72 -0.09
C THR A 360 -3.30 19.54 0.47
N VAL A 361 -3.48 18.56 1.36
CA VAL A 361 -4.65 18.48 2.25
C VAL A 361 -4.27 19.13 3.57
N LYS A 362 -5.18 19.94 4.12
CA LYS A 362 -5.00 20.62 5.41
C LYS A 362 -6.23 20.47 6.28
N THR A 363 -6.06 19.98 7.51
CA THR A 363 -7.15 19.89 8.49
C THR A 363 -7.54 21.28 8.97
N GLN A 364 -8.84 21.52 9.15
CA GLN A 364 -9.33 22.79 9.69
C GLN A 364 -8.96 22.91 11.17
N ASP A 365 -9.10 21.81 11.90
CA ASP A 365 -8.64 21.68 13.28
C ASP A 365 -7.15 21.35 13.33
N GLY A 366 -6.39 22.06 14.16
CA GLY A 366 -4.93 21.94 14.32
C GLY A 366 -4.06 22.36 13.11
N GLY A 367 -4.61 22.45 11.90
CA GLY A 367 -3.90 22.93 10.72
C GLY A 367 -2.84 21.98 10.15
N TYR A 368 -2.94 20.68 10.46
CA TYR A 368 -2.03 19.63 9.99
C TYR A 368 -2.14 19.43 8.49
N THR A 369 -1.02 19.09 7.85
CA THR A 369 -0.93 18.99 6.39
C THR A 369 -0.29 17.69 5.93
N ALA A 370 -0.78 17.16 4.82
CA ALA A 370 -0.11 16.13 4.02
C ALA A 370 -0.07 16.56 2.55
N GLU A 371 0.94 16.08 1.82
CA GLU A 371 1.21 16.52 0.45
C GLU A 371 1.39 15.35 -0.52
N CYS A 372 0.89 15.53 -1.74
CA CYS A 372 1.11 14.63 -2.86
C CYS A 372 1.70 15.41 -4.04
N VAL A 373 2.81 14.91 -4.60
CA VAL A 373 3.41 15.45 -5.82
C VAL A 373 2.68 14.85 -7.01
N ILE A 374 2.00 15.69 -7.78
CA ILE A 374 1.33 15.30 -9.02
C ILE A 374 2.25 15.57 -10.19
N THR A 375 2.58 14.52 -10.93
CA THR A 375 3.25 14.62 -12.23
C THR A 375 2.21 14.38 -13.32
N VAL A 376 1.83 15.45 -14.01
CA VAL A 376 0.95 15.34 -15.17
C VAL A 376 1.81 15.11 -16.40
N ASN A 377 1.74 13.89 -16.91
CA ASN A 377 2.31 13.52 -18.20
C ASN A 377 1.36 14.03 -19.29
N GLY A 378 1.81 15.01 -20.04
CA GLY A 378 1.22 15.25 -21.35
C GLY A 378 1.96 14.41 -22.38
N ASN A 379 1.23 13.96 -23.40
CA ASN A 379 1.71 14.27 -24.73
C ASN A 379 1.68 15.79 -24.79
N LEU A 380 2.82 16.43 -24.53
CA LEU A 380 2.92 17.84 -24.87
C LEU A 380 2.82 17.87 -26.39
N GLU A 381 1.64 18.14 -26.93
CA GLU A 381 1.49 18.64 -28.29
C GLU A 381 2.06 20.06 -28.32
N GLY A 382 3.34 20.22 -27.98
CA GLY A 382 4.07 21.41 -28.37
C GLY A 382 4.28 21.33 -29.87
N GLU A 383 4.06 22.45 -30.55
CA GLU A 383 4.51 22.61 -31.92
C GLU A 383 6.05 22.59 -31.91
N ALA A 384 6.64 21.42 -32.13
CA ALA A 384 8.03 21.29 -32.50
C ALA A 384 8.11 21.31 -34.03
N SER A 385 8.88 22.25 -34.57
CA SER A 385 9.05 22.41 -36.01
C SER A 385 10.53 22.29 -36.36
N PHE A 386 10.82 21.64 -37.48
CA PHE A 386 12.16 21.61 -38.05
C PHE A 386 12.21 22.53 -39.27
N ASP A 387 13.13 23.51 -39.28
CA ASP A 387 13.51 24.26 -40.48
C ASP A 387 14.61 23.49 -41.20
N PRO A 388 14.29 22.79 -42.29
CA PRO A 388 15.24 21.89 -42.92
C PRO A 388 16.24 22.63 -43.82
N GLN A 389 16.01 23.91 -44.12
CA GLN A 389 16.99 24.76 -44.84
C GLN A 389 18.09 25.26 -43.90
N LYS A 390 17.78 25.42 -42.61
CA LYS A 390 18.73 25.86 -41.60
C LYS A 390 19.23 24.73 -40.69
N GLY A 391 18.55 23.58 -40.66
CA GLY A 391 18.83 22.49 -39.74
C GLY A 391 18.43 22.82 -38.28
N ILE A 392 17.49 23.74 -38.09
CA ILE A 392 17.08 24.23 -36.77
C ILE A 392 15.81 23.52 -36.33
N LEU A 393 15.86 22.91 -35.15
CA LEU A 393 14.72 22.39 -34.42
C LEU A 393 14.22 23.48 -33.45
N SER A 394 12.97 23.86 -33.56
CA SER A 394 12.33 24.85 -32.69
C SER A 394 11.21 24.19 -31.90
N PHE A 395 11.16 24.39 -30.58
CA PHE A 395 10.08 23.88 -29.71
C PHE A 395 9.80 24.82 -28.55
N GLN A 396 8.58 24.78 -28.01
CA GLN A 396 8.18 25.67 -26.90
C GLN A 396 8.86 25.29 -25.58
N LYS A 397 9.26 26.29 -24.78
CA LYS A 397 9.79 26.06 -23.44
C LYS A 397 8.69 25.55 -22.52
N VAL A 398 8.96 24.47 -21.79
CA VAL A 398 8.03 23.88 -20.82
C VAL A 398 8.27 24.50 -19.44
N ALA A 399 7.19 24.92 -18.78
CA ALA A 399 7.27 25.46 -17.42
C ALA A 399 7.82 24.40 -16.45
N ASN A 400 8.78 24.78 -15.61
CA ASN A 400 9.46 23.93 -14.62
C ASN A 400 10.37 22.82 -15.18
N ALA A 401 10.69 22.82 -16.49
CA ALA A 401 11.72 21.95 -17.03
C ALA A 401 13.11 22.41 -16.55
N THR A 402 13.92 21.49 -16.04
CA THR A 402 15.31 21.72 -15.64
C THR A 402 16.29 21.45 -16.79
N SER A 403 15.91 20.57 -17.71
CA SER A 403 16.72 20.20 -18.88
C SER A 403 15.86 19.53 -19.96
N TYR A 404 16.42 19.39 -21.16
CA TYR A 404 15.82 18.66 -22.28
C TYR A 404 16.83 17.65 -22.82
N GLU A 405 16.39 16.42 -23.10
CA GLU A 405 17.20 15.41 -23.78
C GLU A 405 16.68 15.18 -25.21
N ILE A 406 17.49 15.48 -26.22
CA ILE A 406 17.13 15.33 -27.63
C ILE A 406 17.85 14.11 -28.20
N ARG A 407 17.09 13.11 -28.63
CA ARG A 407 17.58 11.89 -29.27
C ARG A 407 17.30 11.92 -30.77
N GLN A 408 18.35 11.85 -31.57
CA GLN A 408 18.29 11.78 -33.03
C GLN A 408 18.43 10.33 -33.48
N TYR A 409 17.41 9.80 -34.16
CA TYR A 409 17.41 8.46 -34.75
C TYR A 409 17.41 8.55 -36.28
N ARG A 410 18.26 7.76 -36.94
CA ARG A 410 18.15 7.50 -38.38
C ARG A 410 17.11 6.41 -38.63
N LEU A 411 16.23 6.60 -39.60
CA LEU A 411 15.29 5.58 -40.05
C LEU A 411 15.91 4.77 -41.19
N VAL A 412 16.09 3.47 -40.97
CA VAL A 412 16.64 2.54 -41.99
C VAL A 412 15.67 1.36 -42.12
N SER A 413 14.99 1.25 -43.27
CA SER A 413 14.12 0.10 -43.58
C SER A 413 13.12 -0.26 -42.48
N SER A 414 12.53 0.74 -41.81
CA SER A 414 11.58 0.65 -40.67
C SER A 414 12.19 0.44 -39.28
N GLU A 415 13.52 0.36 -39.14
CA GLU A 415 14.19 0.34 -37.83
C GLU A 415 14.72 1.73 -37.45
N LYS A 416 14.61 2.08 -36.16
CA LYS A 416 15.11 3.34 -35.57
C LYS A 416 16.51 3.11 -35.01
N VAL A 417 17.54 3.73 -35.59
CA VAL A 417 18.93 3.64 -35.10
C VAL A 417 19.32 4.95 -34.41
N LEU A 418 19.58 4.92 -33.10
CA LEU A 418 20.01 6.11 -32.35
C LEU A 418 21.41 6.55 -32.80
N GLU A 419 21.52 7.78 -33.29
CA GLU A 419 22.80 8.35 -33.74
C GLU A 419 23.42 9.31 -32.74
N LYS A 420 22.58 10.17 -32.13
CA LYS A 420 23.06 11.24 -31.25
C LYS A 420 22.06 11.52 -30.14
N THR A 421 22.59 11.91 -28.99
CA THR A 421 21.84 12.45 -27.87
C THR A 421 22.43 13.80 -27.49
N TYR A 422 21.59 14.80 -27.31
CA TYR A 422 21.95 16.12 -26.83
C TYR A 422 21.25 16.38 -25.51
N VAL A 423 21.92 17.03 -24.57
CA VAL A 423 21.31 17.46 -23.31
C VAL A 423 21.40 18.98 -23.23
N LEU A 424 20.25 19.63 -23.13
CA LEU A 424 20.12 21.07 -22.99
C LEU A 424 19.69 21.42 -21.57
N ASP A 425 20.10 22.58 -21.06
CA ASP A 425 19.55 23.13 -19.82
C ASP A 425 18.14 23.73 -20.04
N GLU A 426 17.52 24.23 -18.97
CA GLU A 426 16.21 24.89 -18.99
C GLU A 426 16.10 26.07 -19.98
N ASN A 427 17.22 26.65 -20.41
CA ASN A 427 17.29 27.77 -21.34
C ASN A 427 17.64 27.33 -22.77
N GLY A 428 17.91 26.04 -23.01
CA GLY A 428 18.28 25.50 -24.30
C GLY A 428 19.79 25.50 -24.57
N ASP A 429 20.63 25.81 -23.58
CA ASP A 429 22.08 25.76 -23.72
C ASP A 429 22.59 24.31 -23.58
N ILE A 430 23.52 23.90 -24.45
CA ILE A 430 24.07 22.53 -24.47
C ILE A 430 24.92 22.28 -23.22
N LEU A 431 24.62 21.20 -22.50
CA LEU A 431 25.35 20.75 -21.30
C LEU A 431 26.48 19.74 -21.61
N SER A 432 26.49 19.13 -22.81
CA SER A 432 27.53 18.19 -23.27
C SER A 432 28.38 18.77 -24.41
N GLU A 433 29.63 19.12 -24.09
CA GLU A 433 30.74 19.59 -24.95
C GLU A 433 30.44 20.68 -26.03
N PHE A 434 30.88 21.90 -25.71
CA PHE A 434 31.04 23.16 -26.49
C PHE A 434 29.89 24.21 -26.43
N PRO A 435 30.20 25.50 -26.10
CA PRO A 435 29.20 26.51 -25.73
C PRO A 435 28.74 27.45 -26.87
N ASN A 436 27.56 28.02 -26.66
CA ASN A 436 26.97 29.28 -27.16
C ASN A 436 25.73 29.14 -28.06
N LEU A 437 24.53 29.20 -27.46
CA LEU A 437 23.31 29.67 -28.12
C LEU A 437 22.39 30.34 -27.08
N ARG A 438 22.39 31.68 -27.05
CA ARG A 438 21.46 32.43 -26.19
C ARG A 438 20.04 32.28 -26.76
N SER A 439 19.15 31.59 -26.05
CA SER A 439 17.72 31.66 -26.34
C SER A 439 17.15 33.01 -25.91
N SER A 440 16.30 33.58 -26.75
CA SER A 440 15.46 34.72 -26.42
C SER A 440 14.07 34.48 -27.00
N SER A 441 13.04 34.76 -26.18
CA SER A 441 11.61 34.50 -26.41
C SER A 441 11.13 33.08 -26.05
N GLN A 442 9.82 32.85 -26.11
CA GLN A 442 9.09 31.71 -25.52
C GLN A 442 9.46 30.32 -26.09
N ASN A 443 10.37 30.24 -27.07
CA ASN A 443 10.79 29.02 -27.77
C ASN A 443 12.29 28.75 -27.62
N ILE A 444 12.66 27.47 -27.66
CA ILE A 444 14.05 26.99 -27.77
C ILE A 444 14.33 26.66 -29.23
N ASP A 445 15.38 27.28 -29.78
CA ASP A 445 15.89 27.00 -31.12
C ASP A 445 17.23 26.26 -31.01
N PHE A 446 17.30 25.04 -31.56
CA PHE A 446 18.43 24.14 -31.44
C PHE A 446 18.93 23.65 -32.81
N GLN A 447 20.22 23.78 -33.07
CA GLN A 447 20.83 23.33 -34.33
C GLN A 447 21.14 21.83 -34.28
N LEU A 448 20.42 21.03 -35.09
CA LEU A 448 20.78 19.62 -35.31
C LEU A 448 22.01 19.54 -36.23
N ASN A 449 22.94 18.62 -35.91
CA ASN A 449 24.21 18.48 -36.62
C ASN A 449 24.34 17.10 -37.25
N GLY A 450 24.90 17.04 -38.47
CA GLY A 450 25.22 15.80 -39.17
C GLY A 450 24.01 15.10 -39.81
N LEU A 451 23.02 15.87 -40.26
CA LEU A 451 21.90 15.36 -41.05
C LEU A 451 22.31 15.15 -42.51
N GLU A 452 22.04 13.97 -43.05
CA GLU A 452 22.30 13.61 -44.44
C GLU A 452 21.11 14.01 -45.34
N THR A 453 21.41 14.48 -46.56
CA THR A 453 20.37 14.84 -47.55
C THR A 453 19.62 13.59 -48.03
N GLY A 454 18.30 13.63 -48.04
CA GLY A 454 17.46 12.50 -48.49
C GLY A 454 17.36 11.34 -47.49
N VAL A 455 17.87 11.51 -46.27
CA VAL A 455 17.73 10.55 -45.17
C VAL A 455 16.64 11.03 -44.20
N GLU A 456 15.76 10.12 -43.80
CA GLU A 456 14.71 10.41 -42.83
C GLU A 456 15.22 10.18 -41.40
N TYR A 457 15.03 11.19 -40.56
CA TYR A 457 15.34 11.12 -39.15
C TYR A 457 14.07 11.26 -38.31
N LEU A 458 14.10 10.61 -37.16
CA LEU A 458 13.15 10.80 -36.08
C LEU A 458 13.86 11.49 -34.92
N ILE A 459 13.28 12.59 -34.43
CA ILE A 459 13.80 13.27 -33.25
C ILE A 459 12.84 13.10 -32.09
N ASN A 460 13.33 12.55 -30.98
CA ASN A 460 12.59 12.48 -29.72
C ASN A 460 13.17 13.52 -28.75
N ILE A 461 12.33 14.38 -28.18
CA ILE A 461 12.73 15.39 -27.20
C ILE A 461 12.08 14.99 -25.89
N GLN A 462 12.86 14.71 -24.85
CA GLN A 462 12.38 14.43 -23.51
C GLN A 462 12.53 15.67 -22.64
N VAL A 463 11.49 16.00 -21.88
CA VAL A 463 11.47 17.13 -20.96
C VAL A 463 11.76 16.60 -19.58
N MET A 464 12.79 17.15 -18.93
CA MET A 464 13.26 16.68 -17.63
C MET A 464 12.94 17.69 -16.54
N ASN A 465 12.57 17.20 -15.35
CA ASN A 465 12.58 17.97 -14.11
C ASN A 465 13.37 17.18 -13.06
N GLY A 466 14.65 17.51 -12.88
CA GLY A 466 15.60 16.68 -12.16
C GLY A 466 15.94 15.40 -12.93
N LEU A 467 15.66 14.24 -12.34
CA LEU A 467 15.86 12.92 -12.96
C LEU A 467 14.60 12.37 -13.63
N ASP A 468 13.45 13.01 -13.45
CA ASP A 468 12.16 12.52 -13.92
C ASP A 468 11.84 13.07 -15.32
N ILE A 469 11.33 12.19 -16.20
CA ILE A 469 10.77 12.58 -17.51
C ILE A 469 9.35 13.09 -17.28
N VAL A 470 9.11 14.38 -17.52
CA VAL A 470 7.80 15.05 -17.32
C VAL A 470 7.03 15.28 -18.63
N GLY A 471 7.64 14.94 -19.77
CA GLY A 471 6.99 14.98 -21.07
C GLY A 471 7.92 14.52 -22.19
N SER A 472 7.35 14.23 -23.36
CA SER A 472 8.12 13.96 -24.58
C SER A 472 7.46 14.56 -25.82
N PHE A 473 8.28 14.91 -26.80
CA PHE A 473 7.89 15.32 -28.14
C PHE A 473 8.54 14.38 -29.16
N GLU A 474 7.85 14.12 -30.26
CA GLU A 474 8.39 13.38 -31.40
C GLU A 474 8.24 14.24 -32.66
N VAL A 475 9.34 14.44 -33.38
CA VAL A 475 9.37 15.11 -34.69
C VAL A 475 9.77 14.08 -35.72
N ASP A 476 8.78 13.64 -36.49
CA ASP A 476 8.95 12.75 -37.64
C ASP A 476 9.50 13.51 -38.86
N ASN A 477 10.17 12.80 -39.78
CA ASN A 477 10.58 13.28 -41.10
C ASN A 477 11.52 14.49 -41.08
N VAL A 478 12.40 14.58 -40.09
CA VAL A 478 13.52 15.51 -40.13
C VAL A 478 14.43 15.08 -41.28
N SER A 479 14.38 15.83 -42.38
CA SER A 479 15.20 15.57 -43.57
C SER A 479 15.51 16.90 -44.24
N ILE A 480 16.70 17.03 -44.84
CA ILE A 480 17.00 18.19 -45.69
C ILE A 480 16.33 17.91 -47.04
N PRO A 481 15.37 18.74 -47.49
CA PRO A 481 14.51 18.40 -48.60
C PRO A 481 15.28 18.66 -49.90
N THR A 482 15.02 17.88 -50.93
CA THR A 482 15.53 18.17 -52.28
C THR A 482 14.67 19.22 -53.02
N GLY A 483 13.59 19.74 -52.40
CA GLY A 483 12.62 20.68 -53.01
C GLY A 483 11.55 21.23 -52.04
N ILE A 484 10.60 22.02 -52.56
CA ILE A 484 9.59 22.79 -51.78
C ILE A 484 8.42 21.91 -51.35
N GLU A 485 8.33 21.54 -50.07
CA GLU A 485 7.14 20.96 -49.43
C GLU A 485 6.87 21.61 -48.06
N ASN A 486 5.59 21.84 -47.72
CA ASN A 486 5.14 22.45 -46.46
C ASN A 486 4.62 21.35 -45.49
N ILE A 487 5.02 21.39 -44.21
CA ILE A 487 4.76 20.33 -43.20
C ILE A 487 3.91 20.87 -42.02
N SER A 488 2.80 20.19 -41.68
CA SER A 488 2.08 20.30 -40.38
C SER A 488 1.18 19.06 -40.17
N ALA A 489 1.17 18.47 -38.96
CA ALA A 489 0.68 17.11 -38.68
C ALA A 489 -0.78 16.98 -38.17
N ASN A 490 -1.43 18.04 -37.69
CA ASN A 490 -2.79 17.96 -37.10
C ASN A 490 -3.89 18.58 -37.98
N ARG A 491 -3.62 18.79 -39.27
CA ARG A 491 -4.64 19.23 -40.23
C ARG A 491 -5.00 18.07 -41.17
N PRO A 492 -6.28 17.95 -41.59
CA PRO A 492 -6.64 17.14 -42.73
C PRO A 492 -5.69 17.42 -43.90
N LEU A 493 -5.11 16.37 -44.46
CA LEU A 493 -4.05 16.48 -45.47
C LEU A 493 -4.27 15.47 -46.58
N VAL A 494 -4.05 15.92 -47.81
CA VAL A 494 -4.08 15.09 -49.01
C VAL A 494 -2.76 15.29 -49.75
N LEU A 495 -2.06 14.19 -50.01
CA LEU A 495 -0.80 14.18 -50.76
C LEU A 495 -0.94 13.27 -51.98
N PHE A 496 -0.18 13.55 -53.04
CA PHE A 496 0.01 12.64 -54.16
C PHE A 496 1.46 12.18 -54.18
N LYS A 497 1.70 10.89 -53.94
CA LYS A 497 3.04 10.28 -53.86
C LYS A 497 2.98 8.89 -54.49
N ASP A 498 4.02 8.51 -55.23
CA ASP A 498 4.18 7.16 -55.81
C ASP A 498 2.97 6.68 -56.64
N GLU A 499 2.41 7.60 -57.45
CA GLU A 499 1.22 7.37 -58.28
C GLU A 499 -0.04 7.04 -57.47
N GLY A 500 -0.14 7.53 -56.25
CA GLY A 500 -1.34 7.37 -55.42
C GLY A 500 -1.60 8.52 -54.47
N TRP A 501 -2.83 8.54 -53.98
CA TRP A 501 -3.33 9.48 -53.00
C TRP A 501 -3.05 8.98 -51.59
N VAL A 502 -2.47 9.83 -50.75
CA VAL A 502 -2.37 9.60 -49.31
C VAL A 502 -3.34 10.56 -48.61
N PHE A 503 -4.34 10.01 -47.93
CA PHE A 503 -5.27 10.77 -47.09
C PHE A 503 -4.84 10.62 -45.64
N ARG A 504 -4.52 11.73 -44.96
CA ARG A 504 -4.17 11.74 -43.53
C ARG A 504 -5.16 12.59 -42.73
N ASN A 505 -5.53 12.08 -41.56
CA ASN A 505 -6.48 12.70 -40.63
C ASN A 505 -7.84 13.03 -41.28
N LEU A 506 -8.28 12.16 -42.21
CA LEU A 506 -9.55 12.24 -42.94
C LEU A 506 -10.48 11.04 -42.68
N GLN A 507 -10.18 10.22 -41.68
CA GLN A 507 -11.03 9.14 -41.17
C GLN A 507 -12.50 9.57 -41.09
N GLY A 508 -13.40 8.82 -41.73
CA GLY A 508 -14.84 9.07 -41.77
C GLY A 508 -15.31 10.01 -42.88
N TYR A 509 -14.40 10.66 -43.60
CA TYR A 509 -14.77 11.57 -44.70
C TYR A 509 -15.06 10.79 -45.99
N ALA A 510 -16.10 11.21 -46.69
CA ALA A 510 -16.31 10.90 -48.10
C ALA A 510 -15.50 11.91 -48.94
N VAL A 511 -14.49 11.41 -49.64
CA VAL A 511 -13.57 12.22 -50.45
C VAL A 511 -13.95 12.12 -51.92
N THR A 512 -14.05 13.25 -52.62
CA THR A 512 -14.28 13.35 -54.07
C THR A 512 -13.15 14.12 -54.74
N VAL A 513 -12.56 13.54 -55.78
CA VAL A 513 -11.49 14.16 -56.58
C VAL A 513 -12.08 14.64 -57.90
N VAL A 514 -11.83 15.89 -58.27
CA VAL A 514 -12.26 16.48 -59.55
C VAL A 514 -11.10 17.17 -60.27
N ASP A 515 -11.13 17.20 -61.61
CA ASP A 515 -10.24 18.07 -62.38
C ASP A 515 -10.77 19.52 -62.45
N MET A 516 -9.98 20.41 -63.07
CA MET A 516 -10.37 21.81 -63.27
C MET A 516 -11.54 22.02 -64.24
N SER A 517 -11.94 21.00 -65.01
CA SER A 517 -13.15 21.06 -65.83
C SER A 517 -14.42 20.70 -65.05
N GLY A 518 -14.27 20.24 -63.81
CA GLY A 518 -15.36 19.78 -62.95
C GLY A 518 -15.70 18.29 -63.14
N HIS A 519 -14.89 17.54 -63.89
CA HIS A 519 -15.08 16.11 -64.06
C HIS A 519 -14.66 15.37 -62.79
N ILE A 520 -15.52 14.51 -62.25
CA ILE A 520 -15.19 13.67 -61.08
C ILE A 520 -14.36 12.48 -61.53
N ILE A 521 -13.15 12.41 -60.99
CA ILE A 521 -12.16 11.38 -61.30
C ILE A 521 -12.31 10.18 -60.37
N ALA A 522 -12.57 10.44 -59.09
CA ALA A 522 -12.59 9.41 -58.07
C ALA A 522 -13.44 9.80 -56.87
N LYS A 523 -13.94 8.77 -56.16
CA LYS A 523 -14.58 8.92 -54.85
C LYS A 523 -14.08 7.84 -53.91
N TYR A 524 -13.76 8.24 -52.68
CA TYR A 524 -13.25 7.37 -51.63
C TYR A 524 -14.02 7.60 -50.34
N HIS A 525 -14.06 6.59 -49.48
CA HIS A 525 -14.49 6.73 -48.10
C HIS A 525 -13.30 6.35 -47.23
N VAL A 526 -12.74 7.30 -46.50
CA VAL A 526 -11.49 7.10 -45.76
C VAL A 526 -11.81 6.44 -44.42
N ASN A 527 -11.23 5.27 -44.14
CA ASN A 527 -11.59 4.44 -42.99
C ASN A 527 -10.52 4.42 -41.89
N SER A 528 -9.31 4.88 -42.17
CA SER A 528 -8.20 4.96 -41.22
C SER A 528 -7.63 6.37 -41.11
N THR A 529 -6.85 6.62 -40.05
CA THR A 529 -6.17 7.90 -39.81
C THR A 529 -5.12 8.22 -40.88
N ALA A 530 -4.60 7.20 -41.56
CA ALA A 530 -3.83 7.32 -42.79
C ALA A 530 -4.24 6.21 -43.77
N GLU A 531 -4.64 6.57 -45.00
CA GLU A 531 -5.05 5.62 -46.04
C GLU A 531 -4.40 5.97 -47.38
N TYR A 532 -4.00 4.94 -48.12
CA TYR A 532 -3.35 5.08 -49.44
C TYR A 532 -4.22 4.45 -50.53
N HIS A 533 -4.46 5.21 -51.61
CA HIS A 533 -5.15 4.71 -52.80
C HIS A 533 -4.33 4.97 -54.04
N TYR A 534 -3.93 3.90 -54.71
CA TYR A 534 -3.23 3.98 -55.99
C TYR A 534 -4.15 4.53 -57.09
N MET A 535 -3.63 5.46 -57.90
CA MET A 535 -4.32 6.05 -59.04
C MET A 535 -3.35 6.78 -59.97
N GLU A 536 -3.21 6.30 -61.21
CA GLU A 536 -2.50 7.02 -62.25
C GLU A 536 -3.27 8.27 -62.67
N LEU A 537 -2.65 9.44 -62.53
CA LEU A 537 -3.20 10.71 -63.01
C LEU A 537 -2.20 11.47 -63.87
N PRO A 538 -2.65 12.07 -64.98
CA PRO A 538 -1.80 12.90 -65.80
C PRO A 538 -1.43 14.21 -65.07
N GLN A 539 -0.39 14.87 -65.56
CA GLN A 539 0.00 16.22 -65.14
C GLN A 539 -1.21 17.16 -65.22
N GLY A 540 -1.49 17.87 -64.14
CA GLY A 540 -2.73 18.66 -64.05
C GLY A 540 -3.01 19.22 -62.66
N ILE A 541 -4.09 19.99 -62.58
CA ILE A 541 -4.59 20.53 -61.31
C ILE A 541 -5.88 19.80 -60.95
N TYR A 542 -5.95 19.35 -59.71
CA TYR A 542 -7.08 18.61 -59.17
C TYR A 542 -7.56 19.27 -57.87
N ILE A 543 -8.87 19.24 -57.66
CA ILE A 543 -9.50 19.68 -56.43
C ILE A 543 -10.07 18.46 -55.72
N VAL A 544 -9.75 18.31 -54.45
CA VAL A 544 -10.20 17.21 -53.61
C VAL A 544 -11.11 17.76 -52.53
N PHE A 545 -12.35 17.29 -52.48
CA PHE A 545 -13.33 17.66 -51.47
C PHE A 545 -13.50 16.53 -50.48
N GLY A 546 -13.39 16.81 -49.18
CA GLY A 546 -13.79 15.90 -48.11
C GLY A 546 -15.09 16.39 -47.49
N ASP A 547 -16.07 15.51 -47.39
CA ASP A 547 -17.35 15.76 -46.72
C ASP A 547 -17.53 14.74 -45.58
N ASP A 548 -17.70 15.24 -44.36
CA ASP A 548 -18.16 14.51 -43.19
C ASP A 548 -19.45 15.20 -42.71
N LYS A 549 -20.31 14.48 -41.98
CA LYS A 549 -21.70 14.90 -41.63
C LYS A 549 -21.82 16.35 -41.13
N ASP A 550 -20.78 16.86 -40.46
CA ASP A 550 -20.72 18.20 -39.88
C ASP A 550 -19.58 19.10 -40.42
N LYS A 551 -18.69 18.60 -41.29
CA LYS A 551 -17.45 19.29 -41.67
C LYS A 551 -17.10 19.09 -43.15
N LYS A 552 -16.70 20.17 -43.81
CA LYS A 552 -16.23 20.14 -45.21
C LYS A 552 -14.83 20.71 -45.31
N VAL A 553 -13.99 20.04 -46.09
CA VAL A 553 -12.62 20.46 -46.38
C VAL A 553 -12.34 20.35 -47.87
N SER A 554 -11.44 21.19 -48.38
CA SER A 554 -11.04 21.17 -49.78
C SER A 554 -9.55 21.36 -49.94
N PHE A 555 -8.93 20.60 -50.84
CA PHE A 555 -7.50 20.64 -51.13
C PHE A 555 -7.29 20.84 -52.62
N LYS A 556 -6.24 21.60 -52.96
CA LYS A 556 -5.78 21.76 -54.33
C LYS A 556 -4.48 20.99 -54.48
N ILE A 557 -4.43 20.13 -55.48
CA ILE A 557 -3.27 19.31 -55.80
C ILE A 557 -2.82 19.67 -57.21
N ILE A 558 -1.50 19.83 -57.37
CA ILE A 558 -0.88 20.17 -58.65
C ILE A 558 0.13 19.06 -58.93
N ILE A 559 -0.17 18.22 -59.91
CA ILE A 559 0.75 17.22 -60.44
C ILE A 559 1.54 17.92 -61.53
N LYS A 560 2.85 18.07 -61.32
CA LYS A 560 3.76 18.78 -62.22
C LYS A 560 4.49 17.84 -63.16
#